data_AF-A0A920GUD6-F1
#
_entry.id   AF-A0A920GUD6-F1
#
_cell.length_a   1.000
_cell.length_b   1.000
_cell.length_c   1.000
_cell.angle_alpha   90.00
_cell.angle_beta   90.00
_cell.angle_gamma   90.00
#
_symmetry.space_group_name_H-M   'P 1'
#
loop_
_entity.id
_entity.type
_entity.pdbx_description
1 polymer ?
#
loop_
_entity_poly.entity_id
_entity_poly.type
_entity_poly.pdbx_seq_one_letter_code
_entity_poly.pdbx_strand_id
1 'polypeptide(L)'
;MHSERINLSKESSELIKSKLNSKGRIISVGTTSLRCLESIFQKFGEIRPFEGETDIFIYPGFKFNVIDALITNFHLPKSTLMLLVSAFAGESTINKAYEHAISNEYRFFSYGDAMFLNRS
;
A
#
# COMPACT_ATOMS: atom_id res chain seq x y z
N MET A 1 -4.18 -11.55 13.17
CA MET A 1 -3.42 -11.17 11.97
C MET A 1 -1.95 -11.11 12.35
N HIS A 2 -1.01 -11.36 11.43
CA HIS A 2 0.41 -11.28 11.76
C HIS A 2 0.85 -9.81 11.89
N SER A 3 1.53 -9.51 12.99
CA SER A 3 2.19 -8.23 13.20
C SER A 3 3.40 -8.11 12.25
N GLU A 4 3.57 -6.95 11.64
CA GLU A 4 4.75 -6.61 10.84
C GLU A 4 5.67 -5.71 11.66
N ARG A 5 6.96 -6.06 11.76
CA ARG A 5 7.96 -5.21 12.40
C ARG A 5 8.35 -4.08 11.46
N ILE A 6 8.27 -2.85 11.97
CA ILE A 6 8.64 -1.62 11.29
C ILE A 6 9.99 -1.15 11.81
N ASN A 7 10.86 -0.77 10.89
CA ASN A 7 12.02 0.07 11.16
C ASN A 7 12.11 1.14 10.07
N LEU A 8 11.79 2.40 10.43
CA LEU A 8 11.94 3.56 9.57
C LEU A 8 13.06 4.44 10.13
N SER A 9 14.16 4.53 9.38
CA SER A 9 15.32 5.34 9.76
C SER A 9 15.00 6.84 9.74
N LYS A 10 15.86 7.62 10.41
CA LYS A 10 15.76 9.08 10.39
C LYS A 10 15.87 9.64 8.97
N GLU A 11 16.88 9.19 8.22
CA GLU A 11 17.10 9.60 6.83
C GLU A 11 15.87 9.35 5.94
N SER A 12 15.31 8.13 5.97
CA SER A 12 14.12 7.79 5.17
C SER A 12 12.91 8.62 5.60
N SER A 13 12.73 8.84 6.91
CA SER A 13 11.62 9.65 7.41
C SER A 13 11.71 11.12 6.96
N GLU A 14 12.91 11.70 6.94
CA GLU A 14 13.15 13.07 6.50
C GLU A 14 12.93 13.22 4.99
N LEU A 15 13.39 12.25 4.20
CA LEU A 15 13.16 12.22 2.75
C LEU A 15 11.66 12.15 2.42
N ILE A 16 10.93 11.26 3.07
CA ILE A 16 9.48 11.10 2.87
C ILE A 16 8.75 12.39 3.28
N LYS A 17 9.10 12.96 4.44
CA LYS A 17 8.49 14.20 4.94
C LYS A 17 8.74 15.39 4.00
N SER A 18 9.95 15.49 3.46
CA SER A 18 10.29 16.50 2.45
C SER A 18 9.44 16.35 1.19
N LYS A 19 9.18 15.11 0.74
CA LYS A 19 8.31 14.85 -0.41
C LYS A 19 6.84 15.17 -0.14
N LEU A 20 6.31 14.84 1.05
CA LEU A 20 4.97 15.26 1.47
C LEU A 20 4.83 16.79 1.46
N ASN A 21 5.79 17.50 2.06
CA ASN A 21 5.77 18.96 2.17
C ASN A 21 5.87 19.66 0.80
N SER A 22 6.64 19.09 -0.13
CA SER A 22 6.76 19.59 -1.50
C SER A 22 5.62 19.13 -2.42
N LYS A 23 4.61 18.40 -1.90
CA LYS A 23 3.53 17.78 -2.67
C LYS A 23 4.03 16.87 -3.80
N GLY A 24 5.19 16.26 -3.59
CA GLY A 24 5.73 15.22 -4.47
C GLY A 24 4.98 13.91 -4.26
N ARG A 25 4.94 13.07 -5.30
CA ARG A 25 4.29 11.76 -5.23
C ARG A 25 5.11 10.77 -4.41
N ILE A 26 4.44 10.01 -3.54
CA ILE A 26 5.02 8.87 -2.84
C ILE A 26 4.43 7.59 -3.41
N ILE A 27 5.30 6.74 -3.95
CA ILE A 27 4.94 5.46 -4.57
C ILE A 27 5.45 4.36 -3.66
N SER A 28 4.53 3.59 -3.08
CA SER A 28 4.88 2.42 -2.28
C SER A 28 5.18 1.23 -3.19
N VAL A 29 6.25 0.51 -2.89
CA VAL A 29 6.56 -0.78 -3.53
C VAL A 29 6.28 -1.87 -2.50
N GLY A 30 5.19 -2.59 -2.71
CA GLY A 30 4.68 -3.62 -1.81
C GLY A 30 3.66 -3.09 -0.79
N THR A 31 2.72 -3.96 -0.43
CA THR A 31 1.67 -3.69 0.56
C THR A 31 2.22 -3.56 1.98
N THR A 32 3.30 -4.28 2.33
CA THR A 32 3.96 -4.16 3.63
C THR A 32 4.57 -2.77 3.83
N SER A 33 5.25 -2.23 2.81
CA SER A 33 5.79 -0.86 2.82
C SER A 33 4.67 0.18 2.98
N LEU A 34 3.52 -0.05 2.32
CA LEU A 34 2.34 0.82 2.45
C LEU A 34 1.81 0.79 3.88
N ARG A 35 1.59 -0.42 4.43
CA ARG A 35 1.06 -0.60 5.79
C ARG A 35 1.98 0.05 6.82
N CYS A 36 3.30 -0.10 6.66
CA CYS A 36 4.30 0.54 7.50
C CYS A 36 4.10 2.07 7.58
N LEU A 37 4.06 2.75 6.43
CA LEU A 37 3.99 4.21 6.39
C LEU A 37 2.63 4.75 6.84
N GLU A 38 1.52 4.11 6.44
CA GLU A 38 0.19 4.51 6.90
C GLU A 38 0.02 4.26 8.41
N SER A 39 0.65 3.22 8.98
CA SER A 39 0.64 2.98 10.44
C SER A 39 1.36 4.06 11.22
N ILE A 40 2.55 4.47 10.75
CA ILE A 40 3.31 5.55 11.37
C ILE A 40 2.48 6.84 11.35
N PHE A 41 1.92 7.17 10.19
CA PHE A 41 1.11 8.38 10.06
C PHE A 41 -0.16 8.32 10.92
N GLN A 42 -0.88 7.20 10.95
CA GLN A 42 -2.06 7.02 11.81
C GLN A 42 -1.72 7.20 13.29
N LYS A 43 -0.55 6.72 13.72
CA LYS A 43 -0.11 6.77 15.11
C LYS A 43 0.33 8.17 15.55
N PHE A 44 0.98 8.93 14.68
CA PHE A 44 1.66 10.18 15.06
C PHE A 44 1.14 11.43 14.36
N GLY A 45 0.29 11.30 13.35
CA GLY A 45 -0.16 12.39 12.48
C GLY A 45 0.90 12.91 11.51
N GLU A 46 2.09 12.29 11.50
CA GLU A 46 3.21 12.65 10.63
C GLU A 46 4.17 11.47 10.43
N ILE A 47 4.99 11.53 9.38
CA ILE A 47 6.11 10.61 9.19
C ILE A 47 7.29 11.07 10.05
N ARG A 48 7.80 10.15 10.86
CA ARG A 48 8.93 10.33 11.78
C ARG A 48 9.72 9.02 11.94
N PRO A 49 10.99 9.06 12.40
CA PRO A 49 11.74 7.85 12.67
C PRO A 49 10.96 6.97 13.67
N PHE A 50 10.85 5.68 13.38
CA PHE A 50 10.03 4.78 14.17
C PHE A 50 10.55 3.35 14.10
N GLU A 51 10.62 2.71 15.26
CA GLU A 51 10.81 1.27 15.38
C GLU A 51 9.67 0.71 16.24
N GLY A 52 9.06 -0.37 15.76
CA GLY A 52 7.93 -0.97 16.44
C GLY A 52 7.23 -1.98 15.56
N GLU A 53 5.93 -2.13 15.78
CA GLU A 53 5.11 -3.13 15.10
C GLU A 53 3.82 -2.49 14.60
N THR A 54 3.25 -3.10 13.56
CA THR A 54 1.90 -2.79 13.08
C THR A 54 1.10 -4.04 12.81
N ASP A 55 -0.16 -4.00 13.25
CA ASP A 55 -1.21 -4.93 12.91
C ASP A 55 -2.31 -4.24 12.08
N ILE A 56 -2.03 -3.07 11.49
CA ILE A 56 -3.01 -2.25 10.76
C ILE A 56 -3.74 -3.10 9.73
N PHE A 57 -5.06 -3.00 9.77
CA PHE A 57 -5.95 -3.66 8.83
C PHE A 57 -6.58 -2.62 7.90
N ILE A 58 -6.31 -2.75 6.60
CA ILE A 58 -6.75 -1.81 5.57
C ILE A 58 -7.85 -2.47 4.75
N TYR A 59 -9.02 -1.83 4.71
CA TYR A 59 -10.23 -2.29 4.03
C TYR A 59 -10.97 -1.09 3.41
N PRO A 60 -11.93 -1.30 2.49
CA PRO A 60 -12.63 -0.21 1.82
C PRO A 60 -13.21 0.82 2.80
N GLY A 61 -12.96 2.11 2.53
CA GLY A 61 -13.25 3.21 3.46
C GLY A 61 -12.04 3.70 4.27
N PHE A 62 -10.90 2.99 4.21
CA PHE A 62 -9.65 3.47 4.81
C PHE A 62 -9.15 4.76 4.13
N LYS A 63 -8.76 5.75 4.94
CA LYS A 63 -8.20 7.02 4.44
C LYS A 63 -6.68 6.93 4.39
N PHE A 64 -6.12 6.86 3.20
CA PHE A 64 -4.68 6.91 2.95
C PHE A 64 -4.18 8.36 3.03
N ASN A 65 -3.13 8.60 3.81
CA ASN A 65 -2.58 9.95 3.99
C ASN A 65 -1.17 10.12 3.41
N VAL A 66 -0.46 9.02 3.16
CA VAL A 66 0.96 9.05 2.79
C VAL A 66 1.17 8.59 1.36
N ILE A 67 0.51 7.51 0.95
CA ILE A 67 0.79 6.84 -0.33
C ILE A 67 -0.14 7.36 -1.43
N ASP A 68 0.45 7.76 -2.56
CA ASP A 68 -0.28 8.23 -3.74
C ASP A 68 -0.44 7.14 -4.81
N ALA A 69 0.54 6.24 -4.93
CA ALA A 69 0.50 5.10 -5.83
C ALA A 69 1.12 3.85 -5.19
N LEU A 70 0.70 2.67 -5.65
CA LEU A 70 1.14 1.36 -5.14
C LEU A 70 1.58 0.48 -6.30
N ILE A 71 2.77 -0.10 -6.17
CA ILE A 71 3.23 -1.23 -6.98
C ILE A 71 3.07 -2.50 -6.14
N THR A 72 2.32 -3.48 -6.64
CA THR A 72 2.09 -4.75 -5.93
C THR A 72 1.75 -5.87 -6.91
N ASN A 73 1.81 -7.12 -6.47
CA ASN A 73 1.45 -8.28 -7.28
C ASN A 73 -0.08 -8.43 -7.39
N PHE A 74 -0.55 -9.29 -8.30
CA PHE A 74 -1.93 -9.80 -8.26
C PHE A 74 -2.12 -10.77 -7.08
N HIS A 75 -3.06 -10.45 -6.20
CA HIS A 75 -3.39 -11.21 -4.99
C HIS A 75 -4.56 -12.18 -5.21
N LEU A 76 -4.64 -13.22 -4.38
CA LEU A 76 -5.72 -14.21 -4.45
C LEU A 76 -7.10 -13.59 -4.10
N PRO A 77 -8.19 -14.10 -4.71
CA PRO A 77 -9.55 -13.73 -4.31
C PRO A 77 -9.79 -13.97 -2.81
N LYS A 78 -10.60 -13.11 -2.20
CA LYS A 78 -10.97 -13.19 -0.76
C LYS A 78 -9.78 -13.12 0.21
N SER A 79 -8.64 -12.58 -0.21
CA SER A 79 -7.49 -12.31 0.66
C SER A 79 -7.57 -10.93 1.33
N THR A 80 -6.86 -10.74 2.44
CA THR A 80 -6.72 -9.42 3.08
C THR A 80 -5.98 -8.41 2.18
N LEU A 81 -5.06 -8.89 1.35
CA LEU A 81 -4.38 -8.04 0.36
C LEU A 81 -5.33 -7.58 -0.75
N MET A 82 -6.30 -8.42 -1.15
CA MET A 82 -7.38 -7.99 -2.06
C MET A 82 -8.19 -6.84 -1.44
N LEU A 83 -8.54 -6.93 -0.14
CA LEU A 83 -9.23 -5.84 0.54
C LEU A 83 -8.40 -4.55 0.57
N LEU A 84 -7.08 -4.65 0.80
CA LEU A 84 -6.18 -3.51 0.79
C LEU A 84 -6.11 -2.83 -0.58
N VAL A 85 -5.93 -3.59 -1.66
CA VAL A 85 -5.85 -2.97 -3.01
C VAL A 85 -7.20 -2.39 -3.44
N SER A 86 -8.32 -3.02 -3.06
CA SER A 86 -9.67 -2.48 -3.30
C SER A 86 -9.94 -1.22 -2.48
N ALA A 87 -9.41 -1.13 -1.25
CA ALA A 87 -9.46 0.09 -0.47
C ALA A 87 -8.65 1.22 -1.12
N PHE A 88 -7.50 0.88 -1.72
CA PHE A 88 -6.57 1.84 -2.29
C PHE A 88 -7.01 2.40 -3.65
N ALA A 89 -7.40 1.53 -4.58
CA ALA A 89 -7.71 1.92 -5.96
C ALA A 89 -9.22 1.90 -6.29
N GLY A 90 -10.06 1.50 -5.33
CA GLY A 90 -11.49 1.31 -5.50
C GLY A 90 -11.86 -0.07 -6.04
N GLU A 91 -12.95 -0.63 -5.51
CA GLU A 91 -13.40 -1.99 -5.83
C GLU A 91 -13.72 -2.18 -7.32
N SER A 92 -14.42 -1.21 -7.95
CA SER A 92 -14.74 -1.28 -9.38
C SER A 92 -13.49 -1.31 -10.27
N THR A 93 -12.46 -0.52 -9.91
CA THR A 93 -11.18 -0.47 -10.63
C THR A 93 -10.45 -1.80 -10.53
N ILE A 94 -10.35 -2.36 -9.31
CA ILE A 94 -9.69 -3.64 -9.07
C ILE A 94 -10.42 -4.78 -9.78
N ASN A 95 -11.75 -4.83 -9.72
CA ASN A 95 -12.52 -5.88 -10.42
C ASN A 95 -12.25 -5.87 -11.93
N LYS A 96 -12.28 -4.69 -12.57
CA LYS A 96 -11.96 -4.54 -14.00
C LYS A 96 -10.52 -4.94 -14.32
N ALA A 97 -9.56 -4.56 -13.46
CA ALA A 97 -8.15 -4.92 -13.64
C ALA A 97 -7.95 -6.45 -13.57
N TYR A 98 -8.64 -7.13 -12.65
CA TYR A 98 -8.58 -8.58 -12.50
C TYR A 98 -9.26 -9.31 -13.66
N GLU A 99 -10.42 -8.86 -14.11
CA GLU A 99 -11.08 -9.40 -15.30
C GLU A 99 -10.17 -9.31 -16.53
N HIS A 100 -9.51 -8.15 -16.72
CA HIS A 100 -8.54 -7.95 -17.79
C HIS A 100 -7.34 -8.90 -17.65
N ALA A 101 -6.75 -9.00 -16.46
CA ALA A 101 -5.58 -9.84 -16.19
C ALA A 101 -5.87 -11.33 -16.43
N ILE A 102 -7.05 -11.81 -16.01
CA ILE A 102 -7.49 -13.20 -16.26
C ILE A 102 -7.69 -13.44 -17.76
N SER A 103 -8.36 -12.52 -18.45
CA SER A 103 -8.62 -12.65 -19.90
C SER A 103 -7.36 -12.62 -20.75
N ASN A 104 -6.27 -12.05 -20.24
CA ASN A 104 -4.98 -11.94 -20.92
C ASN A 104 -3.91 -12.86 -20.32
N GLU A 105 -4.31 -13.87 -19.54
CA GLU A 105 -3.43 -14.90 -18.98
C GLU A 105 -2.22 -14.33 -18.19
N TYR A 106 -2.43 -13.23 -17.47
CA TYR A 106 -1.42 -12.71 -16.55
C TYR A 106 -1.10 -13.77 -15.49
N ARG A 107 0.13 -13.74 -15.00
CA ARG A 107 0.60 -14.61 -13.93
C ARG A 107 0.29 -13.96 -12.60
N PHE A 108 -0.28 -14.71 -11.66
CA PHE A 108 -0.71 -14.21 -10.36
C PHE A 108 0.28 -14.58 -9.26
N PHE A 109 0.07 -14.01 -8.07
CA PHE A 109 0.75 -14.36 -6.82
C PHE A 109 2.23 -13.93 -6.75
N SER A 110 3.03 -14.58 -5.91
CA SER A 110 4.35 -14.09 -5.47
C SER A 110 5.37 -13.90 -6.60
N TYR A 111 5.30 -14.72 -7.65
CA TYR A 111 6.23 -14.70 -8.79
C TYR A 111 5.55 -14.33 -10.12
N GLY A 112 4.32 -13.81 -10.02
CA GLY A 112 3.53 -13.39 -11.16
C GLY A 112 3.92 -11.99 -11.65
N ASP A 113 2.98 -11.39 -12.36
CA ASP A 113 3.06 -10.03 -12.85
C ASP A 113 2.65 -9.02 -11.75
N ALA A 114 2.88 -7.74 -12.04
CA ALA A 114 2.64 -6.64 -11.12
C ALA A 114 1.55 -5.69 -11.62
N MET A 115 0.94 -4.98 -10.68
CA MET A 115 0.02 -3.87 -10.88
C MET A 115 0.69 -2.56 -10.45
N PHE A 116 0.41 -1.50 -11.20
CA PHE A 116 0.63 -0.11 -10.76
C PHE A 116 -0.74 0.52 -10.53
N LEU A 117 -1.01 0.91 -9.29
CA LEU A 117 -2.30 1.42 -8.85
C LEU A 117 -2.15 2.88 -8.42
N ASN A 118 -3.10 3.74 -8.82
CA ASN A 118 -3.25 5.07 -8.27
C ASN A 118 -4.32 5.06 -7.18
N ARG A 119 -4.16 5.91 -6.15
CA ARG A 119 -5.21 6.12 -5.14
C ARG A 119 -6.48 6.69 -5.79
N SER A 120 -7.63 6.12 -5.46
CA SER A 120 -8.96 6.60 -5.88
C SER A 120 -9.39 7.87 -5.15
#